data_AF-A0A920P573-F1
#
_entry.id   AF-A0A920P573-F1
#
_cell.length_a   1.000
_cell.length_b   1.000
_cell.length_c   1.000
_cell.angle_alpha   90.00
_cell.angle_beta   90.00
_cell.angle_gamma   90.00
#
_symmetry.space_group_name_H-M   'P 1'
#
loop_
_entity.id
_entity.type
_entity.pdbx_description
1 polymer ?
#
loop_
_entity_poly.entity_id
_entity_poly.type
_entity_poly.pdbx_seq_one_letter_code
_entity_poly.pdbx_strand_id
1 'polypeptide(L)'
;MSDGQRILGSVEPWHGNEVVVYTESDGTWNRRVIFDGVTSGHEVAVLDLNGDDRVDIVANDNSRVTRNRPNATPGVHVFFSPEDPATGEWSYSRIESEAAMNGCVGGDMNQDGWTDLVCTGGGGVIRWYENLGQQDSPR
;
A
#
# COMPACT_ATOMS: atom_id res chain seq x y z
N MET A 1 -9.04 6.36 9.01
CA MET A 1 -10.50 6.25 8.82
C MET A 1 -10.75 6.44 7.35
N SER A 2 -11.72 5.75 6.76
CA SER A 2 -12.16 6.03 5.39
C SER A 2 -13.60 6.50 5.50
N ASP A 3 -13.86 7.78 5.23
CA ASP A 3 -15.19 8.42 5.37
C ASP A 3 -15.88 8.16 6.72
N GLY A 4 -15.11 8.21 7.81
CA GLY A 4 -15.64 7.97 9.16
C GLY A 4 -15.83 6.48 9.51
N GLN A 5 -15.50 5.55 8.62
CA GLN A 5 -15.41 4.12 8.92
C GLN A 5 -13.99 3.75 9.41
N ARG A 6 -13.93 2.89 10.44
CA ARG A 6 -12.68 2.27 10.89
C ARG A 6 -12.28 1.14 9.95
N ILE A 7 -11.05 1.21 9.45
CA ILE A 7 -10.43 0.13 8.69
C ILE A 7 -9.09 -0.26 9.32
N LEU A 8 -8.66 -1.49 9.06
CA LEU A 8 -7.34 -2.02 9.41
C LEU A 8 -6.76 -2.71 8.17
N GLY A 9 -5.57 -2.30 7.74
CA GLY A 9 -4.81 -3.01 6.71
C GLY A 9 -3.90 -4.08 7.32
N SER A 10 -3.74 -5.21 6.65
CA SER A 10 -2.76 -6.23 7.00
C SER A 10 -2.16 -6.89 5.76
N VAL A 11 -1.00 -7.52 5.96
CA VAL A 11 -0.41 -8.44 4.99
C VAL A 11 -0.29 -9.81 5.66
N GLU A 12 -0.83 -10.84 5.01
CA GLU A 12 -1.08 -12.13 5.61
C GLU A 12 -0.72 -13.31 4.68
N PRO A 13 -0.32 -14.46 5.24
CA PRO A 13 0.23 -14.65 6.60
C PRO A 13 1.64 -14.02 6.74
N TRP A 14 2.44 -14.45 7.73
CA TRP A 14 3.84 -14.02 7.88
C TRP A 14 4.63 -14.23 6.58
N HIS A 15 5.17 -13.15 6.00
CA HIS A 15 5.81 -13.16 4.67
C HIS A 15 4.91 -13.74 3.56
N GLY A 16 3.59 -13.52 3.69
CA GLY A 16 2.56 -14.04 2.82
C GLY A 16 2.32 -13.21 1.57
N ASN A 17 1.20 -13.49 0.92
CA ASN A 17 0.83 -12.98 -0.38
C ASN A 17 -0.43 -12.10 -0.39
N GLU A 18 -1.21 -12.12 0.69
CA GLU A 18 -2.49 -11.44 0.75
C GLU A 18 -2.34 -10.06 1.39
N VAL A 19 -2.78 -9.03 0.67
CA VAL A 19 -3.11 -7.72 1.24
C VAL A 19 -4.59 -7.74 1.59
N VAL A 20 -4.88 -7.42 2.83
CA VAL A 20 -6.18 -7.61 3.45
C VAL A 20 -6.63 -6.30 4.07
N VAL A 21 -7.92 -6.01 3.93
CA VAL A 21 -8.59 -4.96 4.68
C VAL A 21 -9.59 -5.61 5.64
N TYR A 22 -9.61 -5.12 6.87
CA TYR A 22 -10.71 -5.34 7.79
C TYR A 22 -11.52 -4.06 7.89
N THR A 23 -12.83 -4.20 7.77
CA THR A 23 -13.79 -3.10 7.97
C THR A 23 -14.68 -3.43 9.16
N GLU A 24 -14.92 -2.44 10.01
CA GLU A 24 -15.82 -2.62 11.15
C GLU A 24 -17.27 -2.32 10.74
N SER A 25 -18.18 -3.22 11.11
CA SER A 25 -19.62 -3.03 11.03
C SER A 25 -20.28 -3.67 12.26
N ASP A 26 -21.15 -2.93 12.95
CA ASP A 26 -21.87 -3.39 14.15
C ASP A 26 -20.96 -4.01 15.22
N GLY A 27 -19.78 -3.41 15.45
CA GLY A 27 -18.78 -3.88 16.42
C GLY A 27 -18.06 -5.17 16.02
N THR A 28 -18.25 -5.63 14.77
CA THR A 28 -17.59 -6.81 14.21
C THR A 28 -16.62 -6.41 13.09
N TRP A 29 -15.44 -6.99 13.09
CA TRP A 29 -14.45 -6.81 12.03
C TRP A 29 -14.66 -7.85 10.92
N ASN A 30 -14.89 -7.37 9.71
CA ASN A 30 -15.09 -8.19 8.52
C ASN A 30 -13.82 -8.18 7.68
N ARG A 31 -13.24 -9.36 7.45
CA ARG A 31 -12.00 -9.55 6.67
C ARG A 31 -12.29 -9.65 5.18
N ARG A 32 -11.53 -8.94 4.36
CA ARG A 32 -11.55 -9.06 2.88
C ARG A 32 -10.14 -9.02 2.31
N VAL A 33 -9.79 -10.00 1.48
CA VAL A 33 -8.58 -9.94 0.65
C VAL A 33 -8.85 -8.97 -0.50
N ILE A 34 -7.98 -7.97 -0.67
CA ILE A 34 -8.07 -6.98 -1.74
C ILE A 34 -7.03 -7.21 -2.84
N PHE A 35 -5.98 -7.97 -2.52
CA PHE A 35 -4.95 -8.36 -3.47
C PHE A 35 -4.20 -9.59 -2.94
N ASP A 36 -3.83 -10.53 -3.81
CA ASP A 36 -3.16 -11.79 -3.44
C ASP A 36 -1.85 -12.02 -4.22
N GLY A 37 -1.38 -11.00 -4.93
CA GLY A 37 -0.22 -11.06 -5.83
C GLY A 37 1.10 -10.62 -5.21
N VAL A 38 1.15 -10.27 -3.92
CA VAL A 38 2.41 -10.07 -3.19
C VAL A 38 3.08 -11.43 -3.04
N THR A 39 4.41 -11.51 -2.98
CA THR A 39 5.12 -12.81 -2.90
C THR A 39 6.01 -12.95 -1.68
N SER A 40 6.20 -11.87 -0.91
CA SER A 40 6.85 -11.88 0.40
C SER A 40 6.50 -10.61 1.19
N GLY A 41 5.24 -10.48 1.60
CA GLY A 41 4.74 -9.30 2.31
C GLY A 41 5.43 -9.05 3.65
N HIS A 42 5.85 -7.80 3.92
CA HIS A 42 6.69 -7.51 5.09
C HIS A 42 6.08 -6.47 6.04
N GLU A 43 5.56 -5.38 5.52
CA GLU A 43 4.95 -4.30 6.30
C GLU A 43 3.77 -3.69 5.55
N VAL A 44 2.87 -3.05 6.30
CA VAL A 44 1.75 -2.29 5.78
C VAL A 44 1.71 -0.92 6.43
N ALA A 45 1.65 0.13 5.61
CA ALA A 45 1.34 1.48 6.04
C ALA A 45 -0.09 1.86 5.61
N VAL A 46 -0.76 2.66 6.43
CA VAL A 46 -2.14 3.14 6.18
C VAL A 46 -2.18 4.65 6.30
N LEU A 47 -2.40 5.34 5.18
CA LEU A 47 -2.34 6.80 5.07
C LEU A 47 -3.11 7.29 3.83
N ASP A 48 -3.62 8.51 3.86
CA ASP A 48 -4.26 9.13 2.71
C ASP A 48 -3.18 9.67 1.74
N LEU A 49 -3.10 9.06 0.55
CA LEU A 49 -2.12 9.41 -0.49
C LEU A 49 -2.71 10.29 -1.58
N ASN A 50 -4.03 10.26 -1.80
CA ASN A 50 -4.67 10.96 -2.91
C ASN A 50 -5.54 12.15 -2.46
N GLY A 51 -5.52 12.48 -1.17
CA GLY A 51 -6.14 13.67 -0.58
C GLY A 51 -7.66 13.64 -0.60
N ASP A 52 -8.25 12.45 -0.59
CA ASP A 52 -9.71 12.28 -0.66
C ASP A 52 -10.39 11.96 0.68
N ASP A 53 -9.65 12.17 1.79
CA ASP A 53 -10.06 11.90 3.16
C ASP A 53 -10.32 10.42 3.47
N ARG A 54 -9.90 9.50 2.58
CA ARG A 54 -9.89 8.06 2.82
C ARG A 54 -8.46 7.55 2.90
N VAL A 55 -8.20 6.70 3.88
CA VAL A 55 -6.87 6.11 4.04
C VAL A 55 -6.66 4.98 3.03
N ASP A 56 -5.52 5.03 2.36
CA ASP A 56 -5.04 4.03 1.42
C ASP A 56 -4.15 3.01 2.13
N ILE A 57 -3.89 1.90 1.45
CA ILE A 57 -3.02 0.83 1.96
C ILE A 57 -1.76 0.76 1.11
N VAL A 58 -0.61 0.79 1.77
CA VAL A 58 0.69 0.50 1.17
C VAL A 58 1.17 -0.84 1.70
N ALA A 59 1.48 -1.79 0.83
CA ALA A 59 2.04 -3.08 1.19
C ALA A 59 3.43 -3.27 0.59
N ASN A 60 4.41 -3.57 1.45
CA ASN A 60 5.79 -3.79 1.06
C ASN A 60 6.08 -5.26 0.77
N ASP A 61 6.69 -5.53 -0.37
CA ASP A 61 7.09 -6.85 -0.81
C ASP A 61 8.63 -6.99 -0.75
N ASN A 62 9.09 -7.86 0.15
CA ASN A 62 10.51 -8.15 0.37
C ASN A 62 11.07 -9.27 -0.51
N SER A 63 10.31 -9.73 -1.49
CA SER A 63 10.74 -10.81 -2.36
C SER A 63 11.91 -10.39 -3.23
N ARG A 64 12.53 -11.35 -3.91
CA ARG A 64 13.61 -11.10 -4.87
C ARG A 64 13.38 -11.97 -6.08
N VAL A 65 13.51 -11.37 -7.26
CA VAL A 65 13.56 -12.13 -8.50
C VAL A 65 14.84 -12.96 -8.50
N THR A 66 14.66 -14.27 -8.52
CA THR A 66 15.76 -15.24 -8.58
C THR A 66 15.40 -16.34 -9.56
N ARG A 67 16.35 -17.20 -9.93
CA ARG A 67 16.06 -18.38 -10.75
C ARG A 67 14.92 -19.25 -10.17
N ASN A 68 14.85 -19.36 -8.85
CA ASN A 68 13.85 -20.19 -8.16
C ASN A 68 12.54 -19.43 -7.85
N ARG A 69 12.54 -18.11 -8.01
CA ARG A 69 11.37 -17.24 -7.83
C ARG A 69 11.32 -16.23 -8.99
N PRO A 70 11.08 -16.69 -10.23
CA PRO A 70 11.12 -15.82 -11.41
C PRO A 70 9.95 -14.83 -11.43
N ASN A 71 8.84 -15.16 -10.75
CA ASN A 71 7.62 -14.36 -10.68
C ASN A 71 7.50 -13.58 -9.36
N ALA A 72 8.62 -13.38 -8.65
CA ALA A 72 8.62 -12.54 -7.45
C ALA A 72 8.23 -11.10 -7.80
N THR A 73 7.66 -10.40 -6.83
CA THR A 73 7.08 -9.06 -6.97
C THR A 73 7.75 -8.04 -6.05
N PRO A 74 9.09 -7.90 -6.02
CA PRO A 74 9.77 -6.98 -5.11
C PRO A 74 9.25 -5.55 -5.23
N GLY A 75 8.91 -4.90 -4.13
CA GLY A 75 8.65 -3.46 -4.17
C GLY A 75 7.55 -2.96 -3.25
N VAL A 76 6.83 -1.94 -3.71
CA VAL A 76 5.81 -1.20 -2.97
C VAL A 76 4.53 -1.21 -3.78
N HIS A 77 3.48 -1.77 -3.20
CA HIS A 77 2.15 -1.89 -3.76
C HIS A 77 1.22 -0.91 -3.03
N VAL A 78 0.50 -0.09 -3.77
CA VAL A 78 -0.43 0.93 -3.25
C VAL A 78 -1.84 0.55 -3.68
N PHE A 79 -2.77 0.62 -2.74
CA PHE A 79 -4.18 0.34 -2.93
C PHE A 79 -4.98 1.54 -2.45
N PHE A 80 -5.60 2.25 -3.39
CA PHE A 80 -6.41 3.41 -3.10
C PHE A 80 -7.81 3.01 -2.67
N SER A 81 -8.29 3.59 -1.57
CA SER A 81 -9.56 3.23 -0.95
C SER A 81 -10.74 3.69 -1.81
N PRO A 82 -11.71 2.80 -2.13
CA PRO A 82 -13.01 3.22 -2.65
C PRO A 82 -13.82 3.95 -1.57
N GLU A 83 -14.93 4.58 -1.97
CA GLU A 83 -15.90 5.20 -1.05
C GLU A 83 -16.41 4.20 0.01
N ASP A 84 -16.74 2.97 -0.41
CA ASP A 84 -17.08 1.88 0.50
C ASP A 84 -15.93 0.85 0.53
N PRO A 85 -15.03 0.87 1.55
CA PRO A 85 -13.93 -0.09 1.64
C PRO A 85 -14.38 -1.53 1.89
N ALA A 86 -15.62 -1.75 2.35
CA ALA A 86 -16.14 -3.09 2.60
C ALA A 86 -16.53 -3.79 1.30
N THR A 87 -17.12 -3.06 0.34
CA THR A 87 -17.69 -3.65 -0.88
C THR A 87 -17.06 -3.14 -2.18
N GLY A 88 -16.52 -1.92 -2.20
CA GLY A 88 -15.95 -1.29 -3.37
C GLY A 88 -14.65 -1.94 -3.85
N GLU A 89 -14.28 -1.65 -5.08
CA GLU A 89 -13.02 -2.11 -5.69
C GLU A 89 -11.88 -1.15 -5.34
N TRP A 90 -10.79 -1.70 -4.82
CA TRP A 90 -9.58 -0.94 -4.48
C TRP A 90 -8.75 -0.72 -5.75
N SER A 91 -8.35 0.53 -6.01
CA SER A 91 -7.52 0.84 -7.18
C SER A 91 -6.07 0.54 -6.88
N TYR A 92 -5.42 -0.28 -7.70
CA TYR A 92 -4.07 -0.77 -7.45
C TYR A 92 -3.00 -0.05 -8.31
N SER A 93 -1.88 0.30 -7.68
CA SER A 93 -0.66 0.76 -8.34
C SER A 93 0.57 0.11 -7.72
N ARG A 94 1.61 -0.14 -8.53
CA ARG A 94 2.92 -0.60 -8.04
C ARG A 94 3.95 0.47 -8.36
N ILE A 95 4.36 1.21 -7.34
CA ILE A 95 5.26 2.37 -7.48
C ILE A 95 6.74 1.97 -7.45
N GLU A 96 7.04 0.73 -7.08
CA GLU A 96 8.37 0.15 -7.08
C GLU A 96 8.33 -1.30 -7.56
N SER A 97 9.21 -1.65 -8.50
CA SER A 97 9.27 -3.00 -9.10
C SER A 97 10.63 -3.69 -9.04
N GLU A 98 11.69 -2.99 -8.66
CA GLU A 98 13.07 -3.43 -8.88
C GLU A 98 13.74 -3.92 -7.60
N ALA A 99 13.44 -3.31 -6.45
CA ALA A 99 14.09 -3.68 -5.20
C ALA A 99 13.12 -4.19 -4.14
N ALA A 100 13.60 -5.18 -3.39
CA ALA A 100 12.93 -5.76 -2.24
C ALA A 100 12.76 -4.69 -1.14
N MET A 101 11.52 -4.35 -0.82
CA MET A 101 11.21 -3.35 0.20
C MET A 101 10.78 -4.02 1.51
N ASN A 102 11.10 -3.39 2.63
CA ASN A 102 10.76 -3.86 3.97
C ASN A 102 9.57 -3.08 4.54
N GLY A 103 9.56 -1.75 4.37
CA GLY A 103 8.51 -0.91 4.93
C GLY A 103 8.62 0.54 4.50
N CYS A 104 7.52 1.27 4.64
CA CYS A 104 7.40 2.68 4.27
C CYS A 104 6.86 3.52 5.44
N VAL A 105 7.20 4.81 5.42
CA VAL A 105 6.55 5.84 6.23
C VAL A 105 6.09 6.97 5.32
N GLY A 106 4.98 7.59 5.65
CA GLY A 106 4.40 8.70 4.89
C GLY A 106 4.57 10.05 5.57
N GLY A 107 4.60 11.11 4.77
CA GLY A 107 4.60 12.50 5.21
C GLY A 107 4.72 13.47 4.05
N ASP A 108 4.51 14.76 4.27
CA ASP A 108 4.76 15.79 3.26
C ASP A 108 6.24 16.23 3.37
N MET A 109 7.13 15.63 2.59
CA MET A 109 8.58 15.86 2.70
C MET A 109 9.04 17.11 1.96
N ASN A 110 8.35 17.51 0.88
CA ASN A 110 8.68 18.67 0.06
C ASN A 110 7.81 19.92 0.37
N GLN A 111 6.83 19.81 1.27
CA GLN A 111 5.87 20.86 1.66
C GLN A 111 4.91 21.30 0.54
N ASP A 112 4.55 20.39 -0.36
CA ASP A 112 3.60 20.67 -1.45
C ASP A 112 2.13 20.34 -1.10
N GLY A 113 1.90 19.77 0.09
CA GLY A 113 0.57 19.40 0.57
C GLY A 113 0.14 17.98 0.20
N TRP A 114 0.96 17.21 -0.51
CA TRP A 114 0.70 15.79 -0.81
C TRP A 114 1.54 14.87 0.07
N THR A 115 0.96 13.73 0.43
CA THR A 115 1.68 12.73 1.22
C THR A 115 2.63 11.95 0.32
N ASP A 116 3.93 12.11 0.56
CA ASP A 116 5.01 11.31 -0.02
C ASP A 116 5.24 10.01 0.75
N LEU A 117 6.09 9.13 0.19
CA LEU A 117 6.56 7.92 0.86
C LEU A 117 8.10 7.87 0.96
N VAL A 118 8.62 7.55 2.13
CA VAL A 118 10.01 7.12 2.31
C VAL A 118 10.02 5.64 2.68
N CYS A 119 10.63 4.83 1.83
CA CYS A 119 10.66 3.38 1.99
C CYS A 119 12.08 2.86 2.17
N THR A 120 12.20 1.82 2.98
CA THR A 120 13.46 1.10 3.22
C THR A 120 13.39 -0.29 2.62
N GLY A 121 14.52 -0.81 2.16
CA GLY A 121 14.61 -2.12 1.52
C GLY A 121 15.84 -2.91 1.93
N GLY A 122 15.94 -4.11 1.38
CA GLY A 122 17.08 -4.99 1.61
C GLY A 122 18.40 -4.36 1.17
N GLY A 123 19.48 -4.60 1.92
CA GLY A 123 20.81 -4.11 1.55
C GLY A 123 21.05 -2.62 1.82
N GLY A 124 20.24 -1.98 2.66
CA GLY A 124 20.40 -0.58 3.05
C GLY A 124 19.81 0.41 2.04
N VAL A 125 18.94 -0.05 1.15
CA VAL A 125 18.21 0.82 0.22
C VAL A 125 17.26 1.72 1.03
N ILE A 126 17.32 3.02 0.75
CA ILE A 126 16.34 4.02 1.17
C ILE A 126 15.92 4.76 -0.09
N ARG A 127 14.61 4.89 -0.31
CA ARG A 127 14.03 5.63 -1.44
C ARG A 127 12.97 6.57 -0.94
N TRP A 128 12.94 7.75 -1.53
CA TRP A 128 11.85 8.71 -1.42
C TRP A 128 11.07 8.67 -2.73
N TYR A 129 9.76 8.51 -2.63
CA TYR A 129 8.82 8.60 -3.73
C TYR A 129 7.99 9.87 -3.51
N GLU A 130 8.25 10.86 -4.36
CA GLU A 130 7.49 12.11 -4.40
C GLU A 130 6.11 11.86 -5.00
N ASN A 131 5.08 12.34 -4.32
CA ASN A 131 3.71 12.32 -4.78
C ASN A 131 3.41 13.61 -5.52
N LEU A 132 3.30 13.52 -6.84
CA LEU A 132 3.07 14.68 -7.71
C LEU A 132 1.64 15.23 -7.65
N GLY A 133 0.80 14.69 -6.75
CA GLY A 133 -0.61 15.04 -6.60
C GLY A 133 -1.47 14.64 -7.78
N GLN A 134 -2.73 15.11 -7.78
CA GLN A 134 -3.54 15.08 -8.99
C GLN A 134 -2.93 16.03 -10.02
N GLN A 135 -2.20 15.46 -10.98
CA GLN A 135 -1.90 16.20 -12.20
C GLN A 135 -3.25 16.51 -12.87
N ASP A 136 -3.57 17.80 -12.99
CA ASP A 136 -4.64 18.25 -13.87
C ASP A 136 -4.44 17.55 -15.22
N SER A 137 -5.36 16.65 -15.56
CA SER A 137 -5.37 16.04 -16.89
C SER A 137 -5.33 17.18 -17.92
N PRO A 138 -4.45 17.15 -18.93
CA PRO A 138 -4.53 18.13 -19.99
C PRO A 138 -5.92 18.04 -20.61
N ARG A 139 -6.62 19.17 -20.67
CA ARG A 139 -7.88 19.32 -21.41
C ARG A 139 -7.71 18.97 -22.88
#